data_AF-A0A942WJD1-F1
#
_entry.id   AF-A0A942WJD1-F1
#
_cell.length_a   1.000
_cell.length_b   1.000
_cell.length_c   1.000
_cell.angle_alpha   90.00
_cell.angle_beta   90.00
_cell.angle_gamma   90.00
#
_symmetry.space_group_name_H-M   'P 1'
#
loop_
_entity.id
_entity.type
_entity.pdbx_description
1 polymer ?
#
loop_
_entity_poly.entity_id
_entity_poly.type
_entity_poly.pdbx_seq_one_letter_code
_entity_poly.pdbx_strand_id
1 'polypeptide(L)' 'MEELKKCPFCDSDRGYYMLERVHRALLFNFDGEPIGGTEDMTDYAGRRKQCINCHKILPKKMFEEVMEK' A
#
# COMPACT_ATOMS: atom_id res chain seq x y z
N MET A 1 -7.25 -1.67 25.90
CA MET A 1 -6.70 -2.89 25.27
C MET A 1 -5.24 -2.63 24.94
N GLU A 2 -4.37 -3.63 25.02
CA GLU A 2 -2.96 -3.47 24.69
C GLU A 2 -2.85 -3.19 23.18
N GLU A 3 -2.56 -1.95 22.80
CA GLU A 3 -2.35 -1.57 21.40
C GLU A 3 -1.30 -2.50 20.81
N LEU A 4 -1.67 -3.29 19.80
CA LEU A 4 -0.75 -4.21 19.14
C LEU A 4 0.20 -3.37 18.25
N LYS A 5 1.22 -2.76 18.85
CA LYS A 5 2.21 -1.88 18.20
C LYS A 5 3.23 -2.63 17.33
N LYS A 6 3.16 -3.96 17.31
CA LYS A 6 4.10 -4.84 16.61
C LYS A 6 3.36 -5.81 15.70
N CYS A 7 4.03 -6.25 14.65
CA CYS A 7 3.54 -7.29 13.75
C CYS A 7 3.42 -8.62 14.51
N PRO A 8 2.26 -9.29 14.52
CA PRO A 8 2.05 -10.55 15.24
C PRO A 8 2.76 -11.76 14.61
N PHE A 9 3.47 -11.55 13.49
CA PHE A 9 4.14 -12.62 12.75
C PHE A 9 5.67 -12.53 12.78
N CYS A 10 6.23 -11.34 13.01
CA CYS A 10 7.68 -11.13 13.01
C CYS A 10 8.16 -10.12 14.06
N ASP A 11 7.27 -9.72 14.98
CA ASP A 11 7.51 -8.78 16.09
C ASP A 11 8.06 -7.40 15.69
N SER A 12 8.04 -7.08 14.39
CA SER A 12 8.45 -5.79 13.87
C SER A 12 7.50 -4.67 14.29
N ASP A 13 8.05 -3.56 14.75
CA ASP A 13 7.36 -2.29 15.04
C ASP A 13 7.44 -1.28 13.88
N ARG A 14 8.01 -1.66 12.73
CA ARG A 14 8.23 -0.74 11.60
C ARG A 14 6.97 -0.30 10.86
N GLY A 15 5.81 -0.88 11.19
CA GLY A 15 4.51 -0.54 10.61
C GLY A 15 4.07 -1.42 9.44
N TYR A 16 3.19 -0.86 8.61
CA TYR A 16 2.51 -1.56 7.51
C TYR A 16 2.43 -0.72 6.23
N TYR A 17 2.24 -1.37 5.08
CA TYR A 17 1.86 -0.73 3.83
C TYR A 17 0.50 -1.23 3.34
N MET A 18 -0.12 -0.48 2.44
CA MET A 18 -1.26 -0.91 1.63
C MET A 18 -0.82 -0.93 0.17
N LEU A 19 -1.38 -1.84 -0.61
CA LEU A 19 -1.03 -1.95 -2.02
C LEU A 19 -1.87 -0.97 -2.84
N GLU A 20 -1.21 -0.08 -3.56
CA GLU A 20 -1.80 0.64 -4.68
C GLU A 20 -1.13 0.15 -5.98
N ARG A 21 -1.94 -0.14 -6.99
CA ARG A 21 -1.47 -0.38 -8.35
C ARG A 21 -2.00 0.74 -9.23
N VAL A 22 -1.10 1.36 -9.97
CA VAL A 22 -1.40 2.43 -10.92
C VAL A 22 -0.92 2.01 -12.30
N HIS A 23 -1.60 2.46 -13.34
CA HIS A 23 -1.06 2.47 -14.69
C HIS A 23 -0.75 3.90 -15.11
N ARG A 24 0.29 4.04 -15.93
CA ARG A 24 0.64 5.28 -16.62
C ARG A 24 1.07 4.94 -18.03
N ALA A 25 0.70 5.77 -19.00
CA ALA A 25 1.21 5.64 -20.35
C ALA A 25 2.55 6.38 -20.46
N LEU A 26 3.52 5.76 -21.15
CA LEU A 26 4.74 6.43 -21.58
C LEU A 26 4.51 6.96 -23.00
N LEU A 27 4.85 8.22 -23.23
CA LEU A 27 4.59 8.92 -24.47
C LEU A 27 5.89 9.05 -25.25
N PHE A 28 5.84 8.72 -26.54
CA PHE A 28 6.97 8.81 -27.45
C PHE A 28 6.55 9.58 -28.71
N ASN A 29 7.50 10.28 -29.34
CA ASN A 29 7.31 10.81 -30.68
C ASN A 29 7.46 9.69 -31.74
N PHE A 30 7.22 10.02 -33.02
CA PHE A 30 7.33 9.05 -34.12
C PHE A 30 8.76 8.57 -34.39
N ASP A 31 9.76 9.31 -33.91
CA ASP A 31 11.17 8.93 -33.95
C ASP A 31 11.57 8.00 -32.79
N GLY A 32 10.64 7.73 -31.86
CA GLY A 32 10.83 6.83 -30.71
C GLY A 32 11.46 7.49 -29.48
N GLU A 33 11.59 8.82 -29.45
CA GLU A 33 12.14 9.56 -28.31
C GLU A 33 11.07 9.79 -27.23
N PRO A 34 11.42 9.72 -25.93
CA PRO A 34 10.47 9.94 -24.86
C PRO A 34 10.06 11.41 -24.78
N ILE A 35 8.76 11.68 -24.83
CA ILE A 35 8.20 13.04 -24.73
C ILE A 35 7.39 13.27 -23.45
N GLY A 36 7.22 12.22 -22.64
CA GLY A 36 6.62 12.34 -21.32
C GLY A 36 5.90 11.08 -20.87
N GLY A 37 5.00 11.25 -19.90
CA GLY A 37 4.09 10.22 -19.45
C GLY A 37 2.79 10.85 -18.97
N THR A 38 1.71 10.07 -18.93
CA THR A 38 0.47 10.49 -18.28
C THR A 38 0.63 10.48 -16.77
N GLU A 39 -0.31 11.10 -16.07
CA GLU A 39 -0.44 10.91 -14.63
C GLU A 39 -0.68 9.44 -14.27
N ASP A 40 -0.32 9.09 -13.05
CA ASP A 40 -0.57 7.76 -12.49
C ASP A 40 -2.09 7.61 -12.24
N MET A 41 -2.69 6.64 -12.92
CA MET A 41 -4.11 6.32 -12.80
C MET A 41 -4.28 5.06 -11.95
N THR A 42 -5.00 5.18 -10.83
CA THR A 42 -5.19 4.06 -9.89
C THR A 42 -6.08 2.96 -10.48
N ASP A 43 -5.51 1.78 -10.70
CA ASP A 43 -6.22 0.55 -11.07
C ASP A 43 -6.83 -0.15 -9.85
N TYR A 44 -6.08 -0.13 -8.75
CA TYR A 44 -6.42 -0.87 -7.55
C TYR A 44 -5.87 -0.19 -6.31
N ALA A 45 -6.76 0.12 -5.38
CA ALA A 45 -6.39 0.53 -4.03
C ALA A 45 -6.80 -0.56 -3.03
N GLY A 46 -5.80 -1.27 -2.50
CA GLY A 46 -5.99 -2.36 -1.55
C GLY A 46 -6.34 -1.87 -0.16
N ARG A 47 -7.38 -2.46 0.44
CA ARG A 47 -7.81 -2.15 1.82
C ARG A 47 -7.06 -2.95 2.90
N ARG A 48 -6.22 -3.90 2.49
CA ARG A 48 -5.50 -4.79 3.40
C ARG A 48 -4.12 -4.21 3.71
N LYS A 49 -3.84 -4.05 5.00
CA LYS A 49 -2.54 -3.66 5.54
C LYS A 49 -1.62 -4.87 5.59
N GLN A 50 -0.39 -4.72 5.15
CA GLN A 50 0.66 -5.75 5.12
C GLN A 50 1.87 -5.28 5.90
N CYS A 51 2.49 -6.15 6.68
CA CYS A 51 3.71 -5.80 7.42
C CYS A 51 4.84 -5.40 6.46
N ILE A 52 5.55 -4.31 6.74
CA ILE A 52 6.69 -3.85 5.93
C ILE A 52 7.84 -4.88 5.89
N ASN A 53 8.04 -5.65 6.96
CA ASN A 53 9.16 -6.58 7.04
C ASN A 53 8.84 -7.98 6.48
N CYS A 54 7.69 -8.55 6.84
CA CYS A 54 7.38 -9.94 6.50
C CYS A 54 6.27 -10.09 5.45
N HIS A 55 5.73 -8.98 4.93
CA HIS A 55 4.70 -8.91 3.87
C HIS A 55 3.40 -9.68 4.14
N LYS A 56 3.23 -10.27 5.32
CA LYS A 56 2.00 -10.94 5.73
C LYS A 56 0.89 -9.91 5.92
N ILE A 57 -0.31 -10.28 5.47
CA ILE A 57 -1.52 -9.50 5.68
C ILE A 57 -1.82 -9.44 7.18
N LEU A 58 -1.93 -8.22 7.71
CA LEU A 58 -2.19 -8.00 9.13
C LEU A 58 -3.67 -8.22 9.46
N PRO A 59 -3.99 -8.76 10.66
CA PRO A 59 -5.36 -8.88 11.16
C PRO A 59 -6.05 -7.53 11.27
N LYS A 60 -7.32 -7.43 10.84
CA LYS A 60 -8.10 -6.18 10.88
C LYS A 60 -8.26 -5.61 12.29
N LYS A 61 -8.51 -6.50 13.27
CA LYS A 61 -8.64 -6.16 14.69
C LYS A 61 -7.47 -5.37 15.29
N MET A 62 -6.29 -5.41 14.67
CA MET A 62 -5.16 -4.56 15.08
C MET A 62 -5.38 -3.08 14.81
N PHE A 63 -6.36 -2.74 13.98
CA PHE A 63 -6.65 -1.39 13.50
C PHE A 63 -8.12 -1.00 13.72
N GLU A 64 -8.89 -1.84 14.40
CA GLU A 64 -10.29 -1.60 14.72
C GLU A 64 -10.38 -1.12 16.18
N GLU A 65 -10.02 0.15 16.44
CA GLU A 65 -10.52 0.94 17.58
C GLU A 65 -10.61 2.43 17.18
N VAL A 66 -11.72 3.08 17.58
CA VAL A 66 -12.21 4.47 17.32
C VAL A 66 -12.91 4.74 15.97
N MET A 67 -14.02 4.04 15.71
CA MET A 67 -15.20 4.72 15.15
C MET A 67 -16.24 4.83 16.28
N GLU A 68 -16.01 5.74 17.23
CA GLU A 68 -17.15 6.32 17.93
C GLU A 68 -17.98 7.11 16.91
N LYS A 69 -19.29 6.99 17.03
CA LYS A 69 -20.30 7.57 16.13
C LYS A 69 -20.18 9.08 15.97
#